data_AF-A0A545U0W1-F1
#
_entry.id   AF-A0A545U0W1-F1
#
_cell.length_a   1.000
_cell.length_b   1.000
_cell.length_c   1.000
_cell.angle_alpha   90.00
_cell.angle_beta   90.00
_cell.angle_gamma   90.00
#
_symmetry.space_group_name_H-M   'P 1'
#
loop_
_entity.id
_entity.type
_entity.pdbx_description
1 polymer ?
#
loop_
_entity_poly.entity_id
_entity_poly.type
_entity_poly.pdbx_seq_one_letter_code
_entity_poly.pdbx_strand_id
1 'polypeptide(L)'
;MSGFNPLNAKITRRRVASLALGAGALLAARPVFAAEDTWPDLKEEVFGDQPILDGTDWVQLEAPYRAHDAAVVPIDISALRPQEKDRFIKTITLVIDENPAPVAAVFHLGKSIGLASLSTRVRVNAYSHVRAIAEANDGQLYMVSRFVKASGGCSAPATKDPDEALASMGKMKLRQFSAPASATAAKPAISELREAQIMIRHPNHSGLQMDQLTRYFVPAHYVSDIEVRQGDEVILAVEGAISLSEDPSIRFHYLPNGSSQINVVIEDTEDQIFTKSWDIESAQSES
;
A
#
# COMPACT_ATOMS: atom_id res chain seq x y z
N MET A 1 73.77 23.40 -76.94
CA MET A 1 74.00 23.79 -75.53
C MET A 1 72.63 23.77 -74.85
N SER A 2 72.19 22.60 -74.36
CA SER A 2 72.43 22.07 -73.01
C SER A 2 71.66 22.84 -71.92
N GLY A 3 70.63 22.21 -71.34
CA GLY A 3 70.22 22.51 -69.97
C GLY A 3 68.74 22.30 -69.60
N PHE A 4 68.51 21.24 -68.82
CA PHE A 4 67.57 21.14 -67.69
C PHE A 4 66.06 20.83 -67.87
N ASN A 5 65.73 19.57 -67.52
CA ASN A 5 64.50 19.02 -66.89
C ASN A 5 64.31 19.62 -65.45
N PRO A 6 63.21 19.44 -64.66
CA PRO A 6 62.20 18.37 -64.76
C PRO A 6 60.72 18.69 -64.41
N LEU A 7 59.86 17.75 -64.84
CA LEU A 7 58.68 17.16 -64.20
C LEU A 7 57.69 18.06 -63.40
N ASN A 8 56.42 18.07 -63.83
CA ASN A 8 55.39 17.32 -63.09
C ASN A 8 54.07 17.18 -63.87
N ALA A 9 53.52 15.97 -63.79
CA ALA A 9 52.36 15.48 -64.53
C ALA A 9 51.03 16.16 -64.14
N LYS A 10 50.16 16.41 -65.13
CA LYS A 10 48.75 16.75 -64.90
C LYS A 10 47.85 15.64 -65.44
N ILE A 11 47.25 14.92 -64.49
CA ILE A 11 46.36 13.78 -64.67
C ILE A 11 44.98 14.24 -65.14
N THR A 12 44.51 13.57 -66.18
CA THR A 12 43.24 13.74 -66.89
C THR A 12 42.04 13.44 -65.99
N ARG A 13 41.10 14.39 -65.87
CA ARG A 13 39.86 14.25 -65.10
C ARG A 13 38.86 13.33 -65.83
N ARG A 14 38.64 12.13 -65.30
CA ARG A 14 37.53 11.25 -65.69
C ARG A 14 36.22 11.74 -65.05
N ARG A 15 35.17 11.90 -65.86
CA ARG A 15 33.79 12.09 -65.40
C ARG A 15 33.25 10.75 -64.92
N VAL A 16 32.81 10.69 -63.67
CA VAL A 16 32.05 9.57 -63.10
C VAL A 16 30.61 10.04 -62.93
N ALA A 17 29.68 9.28 -63.51
CA ALA A 17 28.25 9.49 -63.41
C ALA A 17 27.76 9.14 -61.99
N SER A 18 26.97 10.03 -61.40
CA SER A 18 26.39 9.87 -60.07
C SER A 18 25.10 9.05 -60.16
N LEU A 19 25.10 7.87 -59.55
CA LEU A 19 23.90 7.06 -59.30
C LEU A 19 23.35 7.47 -57.93
N ALA A 20 22.21 8.16 -57.89
CA ALA A 20 21.53 8.52 -56.65
C ALA A 20 20.64 7.35 -56.19
N LEU A 21 21.10 6.55 -55.22
CA LEU A 21 20.24 5.65 -54.45
C LEU A 21 19.53 6.46 -53.36
N GLY A 22 18.23 6.69 -53.52
CA GLY A 22 17.37 7.21 -52.46
C GLY A 22 17.11 6.12 -51.41
N ALA A 23 17.84 6.17 -50.29
CA ALA A 23 17.50 5.41 -49.10
C ALA A 23 16.37 6.14 -48.35
N GLY A 24 15.13 5.71 -48.57
CA GLY A 24 14.01 6.11 -47.74
C GLY A 24 14.20 5.56 -46.33
N ALA A 25 14.59 6.41 -45.38
CA ALA A 25 14.58 6.07 -43.97
C ALA A 25 13.13 5.93 -43.51
N LEU A 26 12.63 4.69 -43.51
CA LEU A 26 11.46 4.33 -42.72
C LEU A 26 11.84 4.56 -41.25
N LEU A 27 11.39 5.68 -40.67
CA LEU A 27 11.27 5.80 -39.22
C LEU A 27 10.25 4.74 -38.80
N ALA A 28 10.73 3.56 -38.42
CA ALA A 28 9.94 2.63 -37.65
C ALA A 28 9.60 3.35 -36.34
N ALA A 29 8.34 3.77 -36.20
CA ALA A 29 7.79 4.19 -34.93
C ALA A 29 7.99 3.02 -33.98
N ARG A 30 8.96 3.15 -33.05
CA ARG A 30 9.11 2.20 -31.97
C ARG A 30 7.79 2.20 -31.21
N PRO A 31 7.16 1.03 -30.96
CA PRO A 31 6.02 1.00 -30.07
C PRO A 31 6.49 1.62 -28.76
N VAL A 32 5.72 2.58 -28.26
CA VAL A 32 5.79 2.99 -26.86
C VAL A 32 5.59 1.69 -26.09
N PHE A 33 6.63 1.20 -25.42
CA PHE A 33 6.51 0.04 -24.55
C PHE A 33 5.35 0.37 -23.60
N ALA A 34 4.27 -0.43 -23.67
CA ALA A 34 3.35 -0.50 -22.55
C ALA A 34 4.23 -0.80 -21.33
N ALA A 35 4.06 -0.04 -20.24
CA ALA A 35 4.77 -0.33 -19.01
C ALA A 35 4.62 -1.83 -18.73
N GLU A 36 5.77 -2.52 -18.61
CA GLU A 36 5.80 -3.95 -18.36
C GLU A 36 5.10 -4.21 -17.02
N ASP A 37 4.29 -5.26 -16.95
CA ASP A 37 3.61 -5.62 -15.69
C ASP A 37 4.69 -6.06 -14.70
N THR A 38 4.93 -5.25 -13.66
CA THR A 38 5.96 -5.49 -12.63
C THR A 38 5.54 -6.54 -11.61
N TRP A 39 4.27 -6.97 -11.64
CA TRP A 39 3.73 -7.92 -10.69
C TRP A 39 4.43 -9.28 -10.65
N PRO A 40 4.85 -9.94 -11.75
CA PRO A 40 5.51 -11.24 -11.68
C PRO A 40 6.77 -11.21 -10.82
N ASP A 41 7.63 -10.22 -11.02
CA ASP A 41 8.89 -10.06 -10.27
C ASP A 41 8.59 -9.72 -8.80
N LEU A 42 7.65 -8.80 -8.57
CA LEU A 42 7.25 -8.42 -7.21
C LEU A 42 6.61 -9.59 -6.44
N LYS A 43 5.79 -10.39 -7.13
CA LYS A 43 5.15 -11.58 -6.57
C LYS A 43 6.19 -12.60 -6.14
N GLU A 44 7.25 -12.79 -6.92
CA GLU A 44 8.37 -13.66 -6.57
C GLU A 44 9.16 -13.11 -5.38
N GLU A 45 9.43 -11.81 -5.34
CA GLU A 45 10.14 -11.18 -4.21
C GLU A 45 9.37 -11.31 -2.89
N VAL A 46 8.06 -11.06 -2.91
CA VAL A 46 7.23 -10.99 -1.69
C VAL A 46 6.72 -12.36 -1.25
N PHE A 47 6.35 -13.24 -2.19
CA PHE A 47 5.67 -14.51 -1.90
C PHE A 47 6.42 -15.74 -2.45
N GLY A 48 7.54 -15.56 -3.14
CA GLY A 48 8.28 -16.64 -3.78
C GLY A 48 7.44 -17.40 -4.82
N ASP A 49 7.69 -18.72 -4.88
CA ASP A 49 7.00 -19.63 -5.80
C ASP A 49 5.57 -19.98 -5.38
N GLN A 50 5.08 -19.45 -4.26
CA GLN A 50 3.77 -19.82 -3.72
C GLN A 50 2.65 -19.48 -4.72
N PRO A 51 1.74 -20.43 -5.05
CA PRO A 51 0.62 -20.16 -5.93
C PRO A 51 -0.36 -19.17 -5.28
N ILE A 52 -0.73 -18.14 -6.04
CA ILE A 52 -1.76 -17.17 -5.65
C ILE A 52 -2.99 -17.43 -6.51
N LEU A 53 -4.08 -17.82 -5.88
CA LEU A 53 -5.35 -18.10 -6.53
C LEU A 53 -6.19 -16.83 -6.68
N ASP A 54 -7.24 -16.91 -7.50
CA ASP A 54 -8.25 -15.86 -7.58
C ASP A 54 -8.99 -15.72 -6.23
N GLY A 55 -8.97 -14.50 -5.69
CA GLY A 55 -9.59 -14.15 -4.42
C GLY A 55 -10.99 -13.56 -4.53
N THR A 56 -11.61 -13.52 -5.71
CA THR A 56 -12.93 -12.90 -5.92
C THR A 56 -14.05 -13.48 -5.03
N ASP A 57 -13.92 -14.73 -4.58
CA ASP A 57 -14.86 -15.37 -3.63
C ASP A 57 -14.40 -15.28 -2.16
N TRP A 58 -13.30 -14.58 -1.88
CA TRP A 58 -12.66 -14.51 -0.57
C TRP A 58 -12.72 -13.10 0.01
N VAL A 59 -12.29 -12.13 -0.79
CA VAL A 59 -12.20 -10.73 -0.40
C VAL A 59 -12.61 -9.84 -1.57
N GLN A 60 -13.17 -8.69 -1.26
CA GLN A 60 -13.41 -7.60 -2.20
C GLN A 60 -12.47 -6.45 -1.84
N LEU A 61 -11.81 -5.86 -2.84
CA LEU A 61 -10.96 -4.69 -2.67
C LEU A 61 -11.62 -3.48 -3.33
N GLU A 62 -11.93 -2.47 -2.53
CA GLU A 62 -12.43 -1.19 -3.00
C GLU A 62 -11.36 -0.10 -2.80
N ALA A 63 -11.22 0.71 -3.84
CA ALA A 63 -10.35 1.88 -3.88
C ALA A 63 -10.85 2.81 -5.00
N PRO A 64 -10.60 4.13 -4.92
CA PRO A 64 -11.04 5.05 -5.95
C PRO A 64 -10.34 4.76 -7.29
N TYR A 65 -11.06 4.91 -8.40
CA TYR A 65 -10.46 4.77 -9.74
C TYR A 65 -9.37 5.82 -9.99
N ARG A 66 -9.59 7.02 -9.49
CA ARG A 66 -8.63 8.11 -9.46
C ARG A 66 -8.66 8.73 -8.06
N ALA A 67 -7.52 8.77 -7.40
CA ALA A 67 -7.44 9.41 -6.09
C ALA A 67 -7.56 10.93 -6.24
N HIS A 68 -8.30 11.55 -5.31
CA HIS A 68 -8.30 13.01 -5.17
C HIS A 68 -6.99 13.50 -4.56
N ASP A 69 -6.46 12.74 -3.60
CA ASP A 69 -5.18 12.96 -2.96
C ASP A 69 -4.41 11.63 -2.97
N ALA A 70 -3.23 11.63 -3.59
CA ALA A 70 -2.38 10.45 -3.68
C ALA A 70 -1.68 10.11 -2.37
N ALA A 71 -1.58 11.05 -1.42
CA ALA A 71 -0.98 10.82 -0.11
C ALA A 71 -1.94 10.09 0.86
N VAL A 72 -3.24 10.09 0.56
CA VAL A 72 -4.30 9.62 1.47
C VAL A 72 -5.39 8.85 0.71
N VAL A 73 -5.01 7.81 -0.02
CA VAL A 73 -5.93 6.96 -0.78
C VAL A 73 -6.66 6.00 0.17
N PRO A 74 -8.01 6.05 0.28
CA PRO A 74 -8.75 5.10 1.08
C PRO A 74 -8.76 3.72 0.41
N ILE A 75 -8.51 2.69 1.20
CA ILE A 75 -8.55 1.28 0.82
C ILE A 75 -9.50 0.55 1.75
N ASP A 76 -10.47 -0.15 1.19
CA ASP A 76 -11.41 -0.99 1.91
C ASP A 76 -11.27 -2.44 1.42
N ILE A 77 -10.97 -3.35 2.34
CA ILE A 77 -10.90 -4.79 2.09
C ILE A 77 -12.04 -5.44 2.85
N SER A 78 -12.97 -6.05 2.13
CA SER A 78 -14.14 -6.72 2.71
C SER A 78 -14.03 -8.22 2.53
N ALA A 79 -14.04 -8.98 3.63
CA ALA A 79 -14.16 -10.43 3.56
C ALA A 79 -15.55 -10.83 3.07
N LEU A 80 -15.58 -11.73 2.09
CA LEU A 80 -16.80 -12.33 1.53
C LEU A 80 -17.16 -13.66 2.20
N ARG A 81 -16.31 -14.11 3.13
CA ARG A 81 -16.50 -15.34 3.90
C ARG A 81 -16.41 -15.05 5.41
N PRO A 82 -17.22 -15.75 6.23
CA PRO A 82 -17.09 -15.69 7.67
C PRO A 82 -15.75 -16.29 8.13
N GLN A 83 -15.27 -15.86 9.30
CA GLN A 83 -14.14 -16.49 9.98
C GLN A 83 -14.62 -17.75 10.70
N GLU A 84 -14.52 -18.91 10.05
CA GLU A 84 -14.92 -20.20 10.65
C GLU A 84 -13.72 -20.89 11.30
N LYS A 85 -13.95 -21.68 12.35
CA LYS A 85 -12.88 -22.34 13.12
C LYS A 85 -11.86 -23.10 12.26
N ASP A 86 -12.34 -23.78 11.23
CA ASP A 86 -11.51 -24.64 10.37
C ASP A 86 -11.10 -23.95 9.06
N ARG A 87 -11.73 -22.82 8.72
CA ARG A 87 -11.45 -22.05 7.50
C ARG A 87 -11.57 -20.56 7.76
N PHE A 88 -10.43 -19.89 7.84
CA PHE A 88 -10.36 -18.47 8.16
C PHE A 88 -9.17 -17.82 7.47
N ILE A 89 -9.20 -16.48 7.39
CA ILE A 89 -8.09 -15.68 6.85
C ILE A 89 -7.22 -15.31 8.06
N LYS A 90 -5.94 -15.70 8.05
CA LYS A 90 -5.01 -15.38 9.14
C LYS A 90 -4.20 -14.13 8.85
N THR A 91 -3.97 -13.81 7.58
CA THR A 91 -3.14 -12.66 7.19
C THR A 91 -3.72 -12.01 5.93
N ILE A 92 -3.67 -10.68 5.86
CA ILE A 92 -3.93 -9.92 4.64
C ILE A 92 -2.71 -9.06 4.35
N THR A 93 -2.12 -9.21 3.17
CA THR A 93 -1.02 -8.37 2.70
C THR A 93 -1.53 -7.39 1.66
N LEU A 94 -1.32 -6.09 1.89
CA LEU A 94 -1.65 -5.03 0.95
C LEU A 94 -0.41 -4.65 0.15
N VAL A 95 -0.47 -4.78 -1.17
CA VAL A 95 0.64 -4.49 -2.09
C VAL A 95 0.24 -3.40 -3.08
N ILE A 96 1.17 -2.50 -3.40
CA ILE A 96 1.01 -1.42 -4.37
C ILE A 96 2.19 -1.48 -5.32
N ASP A 97 1.97 -1.98 -6.54
CA ASP A 97 3.06 -2.47 -7.41
C ASP A 97 4.18 -1.44 -7.65
N GLU A 98 3.81 -0.18 -7.88
CA GLU A 98 4.74 0.91 -8.24
C GLU A 98 5.04 1.86 -7.07
N ASN A 99 4.83 1.40 -5.83
CA ASN A 99 5.32 2.14 -4.66
C ASN A 99 6.79 1.78 -4.37
N PRO A 100 7.60 2.74 -3.88
CA PRO A 100 8.98 2.49 -3.48
C PRO A 100 9.15 1.41 -2.41
N ALA A 101 8.14 1.24 -1.55
CA ALA A 101 7.95 0.05 -0.74
C ALA A 101 6.62 -0.61 -1.15
N PRO A 102 6.65 -1.67 -1.98
CA PRO A 102 5.45 -2.25 -2.56
C PRO A 102 4.52 -2.87 -1.52
N VAL A 103 5.05 -3.60 -0.53
CA VAL A 103 4.27 -4.08 0.61
C VAL A 103 3.91 -2.88 1.48
N ALA A 104 2.65 -2.47 1.43
CA ALA A 104 2.18 -1.28 2.13
C ALA A 104 1.83 -1.55 3.59
N ALA A 105 1.27 -2.71 3.86
CA ALA A 105 0.99 -3.22 5.20
C ALA A 105 0.74 -4.73 5.18
N VAL A 106 1.05 -5.41 6.28
CA VAL A 106 0.65 -6.79 6.57
C VAL A 106 -0.24 -6.79 7.80
N PHE A 107 -1.46 -7.33 7.67
CA PHE A 107 -2.45 -7.41 8.74
C PHE A 107 -2.54 -8.85 9.23
N HIS A 108 -2.07 -9.13 10.44
CA HIS A 108 -2.20 -10.43 11.10
C HIS A 108 -3.46 -10.45 11.94
N LEU A 109 -4.38 -11.34 11.58
CA LEU A 109 -5.72 -11.39 12.12
C LEU A 109 -5.80 -12.40 13.27
N GLY A 110 -6.12 -11.89 14.45
CA GLY A 110 -6.37 -12.72 15.63
C GLY A 110 -7.68 -13.49 15.52
N LYS A 111 -7.85 -14.53 16.34
CA LYS A 111 -9.07 -15.35 16.36
C LYS A 111 -10.33 -14.55 16.71
N SER A 112 -10.16 -13.45 17.46
CA SER A 112 -11.24 -12.54 17.85
C SER A 112 -11.52 -11.44 16.82
N ILE A 113 -10.90 -11.43 15.63
CA ILE A 113 -11.22 -10.44 14.58
C ILE A 113 -12.69 -10.52 14.11
N GLY A 114 -13.32 -11.69 14.22
CA GLY A 114 -14.72 -11.93 13.84
C GLY A 114 -15.00 -11.90 12.34
N LEU A 115 -14.53 -10.88 11.65
CA LEU A 115 -14.63 -10.69 10.21
C LEU A 115 -13.32 -10.08 9.70
N ALA A 116 -12.71 -10.70 8.69
CA ALA A 116 -11.46 -10.24 8.06
C ALA A 116 -11.68 -9.06 7.09
N SER A 117 -12.49 -8.09 7.52
CA SER A 117 -12.73 -6.84 6.80
C SER A 117 -12.02 -5.71 7.52
N LEU A 118 -11.22 -4.94 6.78
CA LEU A 118 -10.46 -3.81 7.30
C LEU A 118 -10.40 -2.67 6.29
N SER A 119 -10.24 -1.45 6.81
CA SER A 119 -10.03 -0.26 5.99
C SER A 119 -8.84 0.53 6.51
N THR A 120 -8.06 1.10 5.59
CA THR A 120 -6.92 1.95 5.90
C THR A 120 -6.74 3.04 4.85
N ARG A 121 -5.73 3.89 5.05
CA ARG A 121 -5.33 4.92 4.09
C ARG A 121 -3.85 4.75 3.75
N VAL A 122 -3.56 4.79 2.45
CA VAL A 122 -2.20 4.59 1.92
C VAL A 122 -1.79 5.70 0.98
N ARG A 123 -0.48 5.89 0.85
CA ARG A 123 0.16 6.69 -0.18
C ARG A 123 0.28 5.84 -1.45
N VAL A 124 -0.04 6.41 -2.61
CA VAL A 124 0.16 5.77 -3.92
C VAL A 124 1.06 6.65 -4.77
N ASN A 125 2.19 6.10 -5.22
CA ASN A 125 3.25 6.88 -5.86
C ASN A 125 3.09 7.01 -7.38
N ALA A 126 2.50 6.00 -8.02
CA ALA A 126 2.31 5.95 -9.46
C ALA A 126 1.03 5.17 -9.83
N TYR A 127 0.63 5.28 -11.10
CA TYR A 127 -0.54 4.56 -11.60
C TYR A 127 -0.24 3.06 -11.65
N SER A 128 -0.87 2.30 -10.77
CA SER A 128 -0.55 0.89 -10.57
C SER A 128 -1.73 0.11 -10.02
N HIS A 129 -1.58 -1.20 -9.92
CA HIS A 129 -2.52 -2.01 -9.16
C HIS A 129 -2.23 -1.88 -7.67
N VAL A 130 -3.31 -1.71 -6.91
CA VAL A 130 -3.35 -2.07 -5.50
C VAL A 130 -3.90 -3.49 -5.43
N ARG A 131 -3.26 -4.34 -4.63
CA ARG A 131 -3.58 -5.77 -4.51
C ARG A 131 -3.76 -6.12 -3.05
N ALA A 132 -4.80 -6.89 -2.76
CA ALA A 132 -5.01 -7.49 -1.44
C ALA A 132 -4.82 -9.00 -1.59
N ILE A 133 -3.87 -9.55 -0.84
CA ILE A 133 -3.56 -10.97 -0.81
C ILE A 133 -4.01 -11.50 0.55
N ALA A 134 -5.07 -12.32 0.56
CA ALA A 134 -5.55 -13.01 1.75
C ALA A 134 -4.88 -14.38 1.86
N GLU A 135 -4.20 -14.63 2.99
CA GLU A 135 -3.67 -15.93 3.34
C GLU A 135 -4.64 -16.65 4.28
N ALA A 136 -5.10 -17.82 3.84
CA ALA A 136 -5.93 -18.70 4.65
C ALA A 136 -5.11 -19.46 5.71
N ASN A 137 -5.79 -20.04 6.69
CA ASN A 137 -5.17 -20.81 7.77
C ASN A 137 -4.42 -22.08 7.31
N ASP A 138 -4.64 -22.55 6.09
CA ASP A 138 -3.88 -23.64 5.44
C ASP A 138 -2.67 -23.14 4.63
N GLY A 139 -2.42 -21.83 4.59
CA GLY A 139 -1.35 -21.20 3.81
C GLY A 139 -1.72 -20.91 2.35
N GLN A 140 -2.93 -21.20 1.90
CA GLN A 140 -3.33 -20.85 0.53
C GLN A 140 -3.51 -19.33 0.39
N LEU A 141 -2.92 -18.75 -0.67
CA LEU A 141 -3.03 -17.33 -1.00
C LEU A 141 -4.15 -17.10 -2.02
N TYR A 142 -4.89 -16.00 -1.82
CA TYR A 142 -5.98 -15.54 -2.67
C TYR A 142 -5.83 -14.05 -2.93
N MET A 143 -5.86 -13.61 -4.19
CA MET A 143 -5.62 -12.22 -4.55
C MET A 143 -6.81 -11.59 -5.27
N VAL A 144 -7.08 -10.35 -4.92
CA VAL A 144 -7.85 -9.41 -5.74
C VAL A 144 -7.02 -8.16 -6.02
N SER A 145 -7.31 -7.48 -7.13
CA SER A 145 -6.59 -6.28 -7.52
C SER A 145 -7.49 -5.18 -8.05
N ARG A 146 -7.02 -3.94 -7.94
CA ARG A 146 -7.72 -2.75 -8.41
C ARG A 146 -6.70 -1.74 -8.93
N PHE A 147 -6.81 -1.33 -10.19
CA PHE A 147 -5.95 -0.31 -10.77
C PHE A 147 -6.30 1.11 -10.28
N VAL A 148 -5.39 1.83 -9.64
CA VAL A 148 -5.63 3.17 -9.06
C VAL A 148 -4.84 4.23 -9.83
N LYS A 149 -5.53 5.31 -10.24
CA LYS A 149 -4.88 6.49 -10.84
C LYS A 149 -4.52 7.51 -9.77
N ALA A 150 -3.32 7.44 -9.24
CA ALA A 150 -2.76 8.38 -8.27
C ALA A 150 -1.24 8.52 -8.49
N SER A 151 -0.65 9.67 -8.18
CA SER A 151 0.80 9.84 -8.34
C SER A 151 1.38 10.82 -7.33
N GLY A 152 2.63 10.57 -6.91
CA GLY A 152 3.40 11.44 -6.03
C GLY A 152 3.04 11.36 -4.55
N GLY A 153 2.18 10.43 -4.13
CA GLY A 153 1.73 10.32 -2.74
C GLY A 153 2.84 10.08 -1.72
N CYS A 154 3.89 9.35 -2.11
CA CYS A 154 5.02 9.08 -1.24
C CYS A 154 5.91 10.32 -1.04
N SER A 155 6.04 11.20 -2.05
CA SER A 155 6.83 12.44 -1.96
C SER A 155 6.02 13.68 -1.59
N ALA A 156 4.71 13.53 -1.39
CA ALA A 156 3.83 14.62 -1.00
C ALA A 156 4.30 15.23 0.35
N PRO A 157 4.40 16.57 0.45
CA PRO A 157 4.85 17.23 1.67
C PRO A 157 3.90 16.92 2.83
N ALA A 158 4.41 17.03 4.06
CA ALA A 158 3.58 16.92 5.26
C ALA A 158 2.46 17.97 5.24
N THR A 159 1.27 17.59 5.68
CA THR A 159 0.09 18.47 5.60
C THR A 159 0.03 19.43 6.78
N LYS A 160 0.68 19.10 7.89
CA LYS A 160 0.62 19.83 9.15
C LYS A 160 1.90 20.57 9.47
N ASP A 161 1.77 21.51 10.40
CA ASP A 161 2.90 22.16 11.04
C ASP A 161 3.79 21.11 11.74
N PRO A 162 5.11 21.09 11.49
CA PRO A 162 6.02 20.09 12.04
C PRO A 162 6.06 20.08 13.58
N ASP A 163 6.01 21.24 14.22
CA ASP A 163 6.09 21.34 15.68
C ASP A 163 4.81 20.78 16.33
N GLU A 164 3.64 21.07 15.74
CA GLU A 164 2.37 20.50 16.18
C GLU A 164 2.30 18.98 15.93
N ALA A 165 2.82 18.51 14.80
CA ALA A 165 2.87 17.08 14.47
C ALA A 165 3.70 16.31 15.50
N LEU A 166 4.88 16.81 15.86
CA LEU A 166 5.74 16.21 16.88
C LEU A 166 5.11 16.29 18.29
N ALA A 167 4.52 17.43 18.66
CA ALA A 167 3.86 17.60 19.96
C ALA A 167 2.58 16.76 20.13
N SER A 168 2.00 16.28 19.03
CA SER A 168 0.81 15.43 19.03
C SER A 168 1.10 13.96 18.73
N MET A 169 2.35 13.62 18.40
CA MET A 169 2.79 12.28 18.10
C MET A 169 2.43 11.29 19.21
N GLY A 170 2.00 10.09 18.83
CA GLY A 170 1.56 9.05 19.75
C GLY A 170 0.17 9.26 20.37
N LYS A 171 -0.47 10.42 20.17
CA LYS A 171 -1.87 10.59 20.58
C LYS A 171 -2.74 9.67 19.74
N MET A 172 -3.50 8.81 20.42
CA MET A 172 -4.41 7.85 19.79
C MET A 172 -5.86 8.15 20.14
N LYS A 173 -6.77 7.82 19.22
CA LYS A 173 -8.22 7.82 19.45
C LYS A 173 -8.83 6.54 18.92
N LEU A 174 -9.61 5.87 19.77
CA LEU A 174 -10.46 4.74 19.41
C LEU A 174 -11.90 5.23 19.20
N ARG A 175 -12.53 4.86 18.08
CA ARG A 175 -13.97 4.97 17.89
C ARG A 175 -14.55 3.56 17.85
N GLN A 176 -15.61 3.33 18.60
CA GLN A 176 -16.32 2.07 18.66
C GLN A 176 -17.68 2.23 17.99
N PHE A 177 -18.13 1.20 17.29
CA PHE A 177 -19.39 1.17 16.57
C PHE A 177 -20.08 -0.17 16.82
N SER A 178 -21.39 -0.14 17.01
CA SER A 178 -22.22 -1.34 16.92
C SER A 178 -22.26 -1.81 15.47
N ALA A 179 -22.19 -3.12 15.20
CA ALA A 179 -22.23 -3.62 13.83
C ALA A 179 -23.49 -3.15 13.09
N PRO A 180 -23.40 -2.89 11.77
CA PRO A 180 -24.53 -2.45 10.98
C PRO A 180 -25.65 -3.50 10.96
N ALA A 181 -26.91 -3.05 10.96
CA ALA A 181 -28.10 -3.90 10.94
C ALA A 181 -28.19 -4.85 9.72
N SER A 182 -27.35 -4.70 8.69
CA SER A 182 -27.27 -5.68 7.59
C SER A 182 -26.52 -6.97 7.97
N ALA A 183 -25.75 -6.93 9.05
CA ALA A 183 -25.03 -8.09 9.60
C ALA A 183 -25.97 -9.02 10.40
N THR A 184 -27.15 -8.53 10.81
CA THR A 184 -28.13 -9.28 11.63
C THR A 184 -28.98 -10.28 10.85
N ALA A 185 -28.88 -10.29 9.51
CA ALA A 185 -29.47 -11.34 8.67
C ALA A 185 -28.56 -12.57 8.50
N ALA A 186 -27.34 -12.54 9.06
CA ALA A 186 -26.36 -13.61 8.96
C ALA A 186 -26.20 -14.37 10.29
N LYS A 187 -25.52 -15.53 10.26
CA LYS A 187 -25.33 -16.51 11.35
C LYS A 187 -25.07 -15.85 12.75
N PRO A 188 -25.44 -16.51 13.87
CA PRO A 188 -25.36 -15.94 15.24
C PRO A 188 -24.01 -15.34 15.66
N ALA A 189 -22.88 -15.79 15.10
CA ALA A 189 -21.58 -15.19 15.39
C ALA A 189 -21.47 -13.72 14.95
N ILE A 190 -22.29 -13.28 13.99
CA ILE A 190 -22.24 -11.93 13.42
C ILE A 190 -23.11 -10.95 14.25
N SER A 191 -24.05 -11.43 15.08
CA SER A 191 -24.89 -10.55 15.90
C SER A 191 -24.14 -9.89 17.07
N GLU A 192 -22.99 -10.43 17.47
CA GLU A 192 -22.11 -9.85 18.50
C GLU A 192 -20.91 -9.11 17.91
N LEU A 193 -20.79 -9.07 16.58
CA LEU A 193 -19.71 -8.39 15.90
C LEU A 193 -19.72 -6.91 16.27
N ARG A 194 -18.55 -6.38 16.58
CA ARG A 194 -18.32 -4.96 16.80
C ARG A 194 -17.34 -4.44 15.77
N GLU A 195 -17.37 -3.14 15.59
CA GLU A 195 -16.43 -2.47 14.72
C GLU A 195 -15.69 -1.39 15.51
N ALA A 196 -14.40 -1.27 15.24
CA ALA A 196 -13.54 -0.28 15.85
C ALA A 196 -12.74 0.45 14.77
N GLN A 197 -12.41 1.71 15.04
CA GLN A 197 -11.49 2.50 14.24
C GLN A 197 -10.46 3.14 15.16
N ILE A 198 -9.20 2.76 14.96
CA ILE A 198 -8.05 3.41 15.59
C ILE A 198 -7.58 4.54 14.68
N MET A 199 -7.25 5.68 15.29
CA MET A 199 -6.61 6.82 14.65
C MET A 199 -5.37 7.18 15.46
N ILE A 200 -4.24 7.26 14.80
CA ILE A 200 -2.93 7.47 15.40
C ILE A 200 -2.40 8.80 14.87
N ARG A 201 -1.96 9.69 15.76
CA ARG A 201 -1.16 10.86 15.36
C ARG A 201 0.28 10.43 15.17
N HIS A 202 0.74 10.46 13.93
CA HIS A 202 2.11 10.14 13.57
C HIS A 202 2.46 10.77 12.22
N PRO A 203 3.67 11.38 12.07
CA PRO A 203 4.06 12.05 10.82
C PRO A 203 4.08 11.09 9.61
N ASN A 204 4.47 9.84 9.81
CA ASN A 204 4.57 8.83 8.75
C ASN A 204 5.31 9.39 7.52
N HIS A 205 6.50 9.93 7.77
CA HIS A 205 7.42 10.37 6.74
C HIS A 205 7.93 9.14 5.97
N SER A 206 7.93 9.24 4.64
CA SER A 206 8.25 8.11 3.77
C SER A 206 9.74 8.01 3.46
N GLY A 207 10.53 9.03 3.81
CA GLY A 207 11.91 9.18 3.36
C GLY A 207 12.03 9.92 2.02
N LEU A 208 10.92 10.20 1.34
CA LEU A 208 10.90 10.68 -0.05
C LEU A 208 10.36 12.10 -0.19
N GLN A 209 9.91 12.70 0.91
CA GLN A 209 9.51 14.10 0.95
C GLN A 209 10.74 15.00 0.93
N MET A 210 10.68 16.09 0.16
CA MET A 210 11.69 17.13 0.18
C MET A 210 11.29 18.24 1.16
N ASP A 211 12.16 18.55 2.12
CA ASP A 211 12.03 19.72 2.97
C ASP A 211 12.23 20.99 2.11
N GLN A 212 11.23 21.88 2.13
CA GLN A 212 11.22 23.07 1.28
C GLN A 212 12.22 24.15 1.75
N LEU A 213 12.60 24.14 3.02
CA LEU A 213 13.57 25.06 3.60
C LEU A 213 15.00 24.54 3.40
N THR A 214 15.25 23.31 3.86
CA THR A 214 16.62 22.76 3.88
C THR A 214 17.04 22.15 2.55
N ARG A 215 16.07 21.79 1.68
CA ARG A 215 16.28 21.08 0.40
C ARG A 215 16.90 19.69 0.56
N TYR A 216 16.83 19.12 1.75
CA TYR A 216 17.17 17.72 2.00
C TYR A 216 15.90 16.85 2.04
N PHE A 217 16.07 15.56 1.80
CA PHE A 217 15.01 14.60 2.02
C PHE A 217 14.74 14.45 3.52
N VAL A 218 13.47 14.47 3.89
CA VAL A 218 13.02 14.17 5.25
C VAL A 218 13.24 12.68 5.50
N PRO A 219 13.98 12.28 6.54
CA PRO A 219 14.18 10.87 6.87
C PRO A 219 12.86 10.10 7.02
N ALA A 220 12.88 8.81 6.69
CA ALA A 220 11.73 7.95 6.93
C ALA A 220 11.49 7.83 8.44
N HIS A 221 10.25 8.10 8.86
CA HIS A 221 9.81 7.99 10.24
C HIS A 221 8.32 7.65 10.24
N TYR A 222 8.01 6.37 10.42
CA TYR A 222 6.66 5.85 10.29
C TYR A 222 6.37 4.79 11.35
N VAL A 223 5.08 4.58 11.63
CA VAL A 223 4.62 3.49 12.49
C VAL A 223 4.96 2.16 11.82
N SER A 224 5.86 1.39 12.44
CA SER A 224 6.29 0.07 11.96
C SER A 224 5.32 -1.01 12.44
N ASP A 225 4.84 -0.91 13.68
CA ASP A 225 4.04 -1.96 14.30
C ASP A 225 2.83 -1.38 15.05
N ILE A 226 1.70 -2.06 14.93
CA ILE A 226 0.48 -1.76 15.69
C ILE A 226 -0.07 -3.07 16.22
N GLU A 227 -0.15 -3.22 17.53
CA GLU A 227 -0.81 -4.36 18.18
C GLU A 227 -2.08 -3.90 18.89
N VAL A 228 -3.19 -4.55 18.58
CA VAL A 228 -4.50 -4.33 19.19
C VAL A 228 -4.92 -5.59 19.94
N ARG A 229 -5.15 -5.46 21.25
CA ARG A 229 -5.60 -6.56 22.11
C ARG A 229 -6.91 -6.22 22.80
N GLN A 230 -7.73 -7.24 23.07
CA GLN A 230 -8.81 -7.15 24.05
C GLN A 230 -8.48 -8.08 25.23
N GLY A 231 -8.20 -7.49 26.39
CA GLY A 231 -7.54 -8.22 27.47
C GLY A 231 -6.20 -8.79 27.01
N ASP A 232 -6.07 -10.12 27.03
CA ASP A 232 -4.85 -10.84 26.63
C ASP A 232 -4.88 -11.43 25.22
N GLU A 233 -5.97 -11.26 24.48
CA GLU A 233 -6.07 -11.78 23.13
C GLU A 233 -5.79 -10.70 22.10
N VAL A 234 -4.85 -10.97 21.19
CA VAL A 234 -4.62 -10.13 20.02
C VAL A 234 -5.84 -10.22 19.10
N ILE A 235 -6.41 -9.07 18.78
CA ILE A 235 -7.44 -8.91 17.75
C ILE A 235 -6.77 -8.74 16.39
N LEU A 236 -5.79 -7.84 16.32
CA LEU A 236 -5.13 -7.42 15.09
C LEU A 236 -3.70 -7.00 15.42
N ALA A 237 -2.74 -7.50 14.66
CA ALA A 237 -1.39 -6.94 14.60
C ALA A 237 -1.13 -6.44 13.17
N VAL A 238 -0.42 -5.33 13.02
CA VAL A 238 -0.15 -4.71 11.73
C VAL A 238 1.32 -4.38 11.62
N GLU A 239 1.96 -4.87 10.56
CA GLU A 239 3.27 -4.41 10.12
C GLU A 239 3.05 -3.33 9.05
N GLY A 240 3.57 -2.14 9.31
CA GLY A 240 3.46 -0.98 8.45
C GLY A 240 4.72 -0.73 7.62
N ALA A 241 4.55 0.04 6.54
CA ALA A 241 5.64 0.54 5.72
C ALA A 241 5.46 2.04 5.43
N ILE A 242 6.44 2.64 4.74
CA ILE A 242 6.39 4.04 4.28
C ILE A 242 5.16 4.38 3.41
N SER A 243 4.44 3.37 2.93
CA SER A 243 3.21 3.52 2.16
C SER A 243 1.98 3.79 3.03
N LEU A 244 2.03 3.62 4.36
CA LEU A 244 0.96 4.08 5.25
C LEU A 244 0.91 5.63 5.27
N SER A 245 -0.29 6.19 5.14
CA SER A 245 -0.50 7.64 5.14
C SER A 245 -0.12 8.31 6.46
N GLU A 246 0.11 9.63 6.40
CA GLU A 246 0.14 10.50 7.59
C GLU A 246 -1.13 10.28 8.44
N ASP A 247 -0.98 10.31 9.77
CA ASP A 247 -2.00 9.93 10.73
C ASP A 247 -2.70 8.58 10.41
N PRO A 248 -1.99 7.45 10.55
CA PRO A 248 -2.53 6.14 10.23
C PRO A 248 -3.89 5.90 10.89
N SER A 249 -4.80 5.30 10.14
CA SER A 249 -6.11 4.93 10.65
C SER A 249 -6.51 3.57 10.13
N ILE A 250 -6.89 2.70 11.06
CA ILE A 250 -7.24 1.32 10.78
C ILE A 250 -8.62 1.06 11.35
N ARG A 251 -9.55 0.69 10.48
CA ARG A 251 -10.90 0.27 10.83
C ARG A 251 -10.98 -1.24 10.66
N PHE A 252 -11.53 -1.95 11.64
CA PHE A 252 -11.58 -3.41 11.68
C PHE A 252 -12.75 -3.88 12.54
N HIS A 253 -13.09 -5.15 12.40
CA HIS A 253 -14.10 -5.79 13.22
C HIS A 253 -13.47 -6.61 14.35
N TYR A 254 -14.26 -6.90 15.38
CA TYR A 254 -13.87 -7.84 16.43
C TYR A 254 -15.09 -8.46 17.11
N LEU A 255 -14.90 -9.66 17.66
CA LEU A 255 -15.83 -10.33 18.57
C LEU A 255 -15.39 -10.04 20.00
N PRO A 256 -16.27 -9.45 20.83
CA PRO A 256 -15.97 -9.24 22.23
C PRO A 256 -15.68 -10.56 22.96
N ASN A 257 -14.53 -10.67 23.63
CA ASN A 257 -14.18 -11.84 24.43
C ASN A 257 -14.57 -11.74 25.93
N GLY A 258 -15.35 -10.72 26.30
CA GLY A 258 -15.79 -10.46 27.67
C GLY A 258 -14.85 -9.59 28.51
N SER A 259 -13.61 -9.32 28.06
CA SER A 259 -12.78 -8.29 28.68
C SER A 259 -13.36 -6.90 28.40
N SER A 260 -13.28 -6.02 29.38
CA SER A 260 -13.82 -4.65 29.31
C SER A 260 -12.90 -3.66 28.63
N GLN A 261 -11.70 -4.04 28.21
CA GLN A 261 -10.68 -3.11 27.72
C GLN A 261 -10.08 -3.53 26.39
N ILE A 262 -9.86 -2.52 25.53
CA ILE A 262 -9.01 -2.61 24.35
C ILE A 262 -7.69 -1.89 24.65
N ASN A 263 -6.59 -2.59 24.43
CA ASN A 263 -5.23 -2.08 24.56
C ASN A 263 -4.61 -1.97 23.16
N VAL A 264 -4.02 -0.82 22.87
CA VAL A 264 -3.28 -0.59 21.64
C VAL A 264 -1.85 -0.20 21.99
N VAL A 265 -0.90 -0.90 21.40
CA VAL A 265 0.53 -0.60 21.44
C VAL A 265 0.96 -0.29 20.02
N ILE A 266 1.71 0.80 19.84
CA ILE A 266 2.32 1.14 18.56
C ILE A 266 3.81 1.33 18.75
N GLU A 267 4.58 0.97 17.72
CA GLU A 267 6.02 1.19 17.62
C GLU A 267 6.32 1.90 16.29
N ASP A 268 7.28 2.82 16.31
CA ASP A 268 7.76 3.49 15.10
C ASP A 268 9.20 3.08 14.76
N THR A 269 9.66 3.48 13.57
CA THR A 269 11.02 3.19 13.09
C THR A 269 12.15 3.88 13.86
N GLU A 270 11.84 4.68 14.89
CA GLU A 270 12.81 5.26 15.83
C GLU A 270 12.74 4.58 17.21
N ASP A 271 12.17 3.37 17.26
CA ASP A 271 12.00 2.54 18.47
C ASP A 271 11.11 3.23 19.55
N GLN A 272 10.28 4.21 19.17
CA GLN A 272 9.37 4.86 20.12
C GLN A 272 8.09 4.04 20.29
N ILE A 273 7.77 3.72 21.55
CA ILE A 273 6.58 2.94 21.89
C ILE A 273 5.52 3.83 22.51
N PHE A 274 4.30 3.77 21.97
CA PHE A 274 3.14 4.46 22.54
C PHE A 274 2.04 3.47 22.88
N THR A 275 1.52 3.55 24.10
CA THR A 275 0.48 2.65 24.60
C THR A 275 -0.75 3.42 25.03
N LYS A 276 -1.93 2.90 24.68
CA LYS A 276 -3.20 3.45 25.13
C LYS A 276 -4.24 2.36 25.34
N SER A 277 -5.03 2.52 26.40
CA SER A 277 -6.14 1.64 26.74
C SER A 277 -7.44 2.42 26.74
N TRP A 278 -8.53 1.77 26.32
CA TRP A 278 -9.89 2.28 26.39
C TRP A 278 -10.83 1.21 26.94
N ASP A 279 -11.84 1.66 27.68
CA ASP A 279 -12.95 0.80 28.06
C ASP A 279 -13.86 0.57 26.84
N ILE A 280 -14.38 -0.65 26.71
CA ILE A 280 -15.32 -1.01 25.66
C ILE A 280 -16.69 -0.45 26.03
N GLU A 281 -17.27 0.34 25.14
CA GLU A 281 -18.61 0.89 25.37
C GLU A 281 -19.62 -0.27 25.42
N SER A 282 -20.37 -0.40 26.51
CA SER A 282 -21.47 -1.36 26.55
C SER A 282 -22.48 -1.00 25.46
N ALA A 283 -23.00 -2.00 24.74
CA ALA A 283 -24.01 -1.75 23.72
C ALA A 283 -25.28 -1.29 24.43
N GLN A 284 -25.44 0.03 24.62
CA GLN A 284 -26.69 0.56 25.10
C GLN A 284 -27.68 0.45 23.95
N SER A 285 -28.73 -0.34 24.18
CA SER A 285 -29.93 -0.30 23.36
C SER A 285 -30.50 1.11 23.45
N GLU A 286 -30.29 1.94 22.42
CA GLU A 286 -31.17 3.08 22.21
C GLU A 286 -32.57 2.50 21.91
N SER A 287 -33.46 2.65 22.89
CA SER A 287 -34.88 2.27 22.85
C SER A 287 -35.70 3.23 22.01
#